data_AF-A0A4V1ZT64-F1
#
_entry.id   AF-A0A4V1ZT64-F1
#
_cell.length_a   1.000
_cell.length_b   1.000
_cell.length_c   1.000
_cell.angle_alpha   90.00
_cell.angle_beta   90.00
_cell.angle_gamma   90.00
#
_symmetry.space_group_name_H-M   'P 1'
#
loop_
_entity.id
_entity.type
_entity.pdbx_description
1 polymer ?
#
loop_
_entity_poly.entity_id
_entity_poly.type
_entity_poly.pdbx_seq_one_letter_code
_entity_poly.pdbx_strand_id
1 'polypeptide(L)'
;MLLKNHLATALLGAALLPGLRAQAQAHLETGGQQPMPAAEWVDQATGHKVVRLTPLDGNNGSFYFHNNPFLKTAAGQDEMVFYHTDEQGQQLRLLNLQTRQTRPLTGYHKSIKGEIVGRKSHNVYFQVGNDVFAINADTRKERNVYTFPADFPGNISSLNADETLLAGSLGGAEARDILKKYPAKSDFFNRIYDAKVQHILFTINVKTGKREQLYQENTWLGHVQFSPTDPDLLMYCHEGPWGKVDRIWTISIKTHATKLMHKRTVDGEIAGHEFFSPDGKTIWFDLQQPRSVTFYLAGAPVAGGPEKRYQHQRNEWSIHYNISPDQTLFAGDGGDPGQVAKATDGEWINLFRPDGDHFNAEHLVK
;
A
#
# COMPACT_ATOMS: atom_id res chain seq x y z
N MET A 1 6.79 -42.05 -88.92
CA MET A 1 7.73 -40.99 -89.37
C MET A 1 7.21 -39.67 -88.82
N LEU A 2 8.11 -38.89 -88.21
CA LEU A 2 7.94 -37.55 -87.59
C LEU A 2 7.39 -37.47 -86.15
N LEU A 3 8.36 -37.33 -85.24
CA LEU A 3 8.31 -36.77 -83.89
C LEU A 3 7.60 -35.40 -83.85
N LYS A 4 6.85 -35.13 -82.76
CA LYS A 4 6.67 -33.78 -82.23
C LYS A 4 6.85 -33.78 -80.71
N ASN A 5 7.79 -32.95 -80.26
CA ASN A 5 8.18 -32.70 -78.88
C ASN A 5 7.21 -31.76 -78.15
N HIS A 6 7.01 -32.10 -76.88
CA HIS A 6 6.70 -31.37 -75.64
C HIS A 6 6.32 -29.87 -75.67
N LEU A 7 5.31 -29.53 -74.84
CA LEU A 7 5.47 -28.57 -73.73
C LEU A 7 4.33 -28.79 -72.71
N ALA A 8 4.66 -29.21 -71.49
CA ALA A 8 3.73 -29.27 -70.36
C ALA A 8 3.96 -28.04 -69.47
N THR A 9 2.94 -27.21 -69.33
CA THR A 9 2.97 -25.98 -68.54
C THR A 9 2.84 -26.31 -67.05
N ALA A 10 3.93 -26.13 -66.29
CA ALA A 10 3.89 -26.21 -64.83
C ALA A 10 3.38 -24.88 -64.25
N LEU A 11 2.19 -24.89 -63.64
CA LEU A 11 1.71 -23.80 -62.80
C LEU A 11 2.45 -23.83 -61.46
N LEU A 12 3.38 -22.89 -61.24
CA LEU A 12 3.88 -22.58 -59.90
C LEU A 12 2.81 -21.78 -59.15
N GLY A 13 2.11 -22.43 -58.22
CA GLY A 13 1.34 -21.75 -57.20
C GLY A 13 2.28 -21.14 -56.17
N ALA A 14 2.42 -19.81 -56.17
CA ALA A 14 3.11 -19.10 -55.11
C ALA A 14 2.26 -19.14 -53.83
N ALA A 15 2.64 -19.99 -52.88
CA ALA A 15 2.10 -19.96 -51.52
C ALA A 15 2.61 -18.70 -50.82
N LEU A 16 1.75 -17.68 -50.72
CA LEU A 16 1.96 -16.51 -49.86
C LEU A 16 1.93 -16.96 -48.40
N LEU A 17 3.11 -17.09 -47.78
CA LEU A 17 3.23 -17.22 -46.33
C LEU A 17 2.77 -15.90 -45.69
N PRO A 18 1.79 -15.89 -44.77
CA PRO A 18 1.42 -14.69 -44.05
C PRO A 18 2.60 -14.26 -43.18
N GLY A 19 3.19 -13.11 -43.51
CA GLY A 19 4.22 -12.50 -42.69
C GLY A 19 3.67 -12.19 -41.29
N LEU A 20 4.38 -12.64 -40.26
CA LEU A 20 4.20 -12.19 -38.89
C LEU A 20 4.34 -10.66 -38.87
N ARG A 21 3.21 -9.93 -38.89
CA ARG A 21 3.21 -8.52 -38.53
C ARG A 21 3.56 -8.46 -37.05
N ALA A 22 4.78 -8.05 -36.74
CA ALA A 22 5.11 -7.57 -35.41
C ALA A 22 4.11 -6.45 -35.08
N GLN A 23 3.17 -6.71 -34.18
CA GLN A 23 2.33 -5.65 -33.63
C GLN A 23 3.27 -4.72 -32.86
N ALA A 24 3.52 -3.53 -33.40
CA ALA A 24 4.19 -2.48 -32.66
C ALA A 24 3.43 -2.28 -31.34
N GLN A 25 4.16 -2.22 -30.22
CA GLN A 25 3.58 -2.06 -28.90
C GLN A 25 2.79 -0.74 -28.88
N ALA A 26 1.52 -0.79 -28.50
CA ALA A 26 0.64 0.37 -28.59
C ALA A 26 1.10 1.46 -27.61
N HIS A 27 1.30 2.67 -28.12
CA HIS A 27 1.41 3.87 -27.30
C HIS A 27 0.01 4.31 -26.90
N LEU A 28 -0.28 4.30 -25.59
CA LEU A 28 -1.60 4.59 -25.05
C LEU A 28 -1.49 5.61 -23.91
N GLU A 29 -2.48 6.50 -23.83
CA GLU A 29 -2.71 7.32 -22.64
C GLU A 29 -3.15 6.39 -21.50
N THR A 30 -2.33 6.31 -20.45
CA THR A 30 -2.65 5.50 -19.27
C THR A 30 -3.91 6.05 -18.60
N GLY A 31 -4.89 5.16 -18.35
CA GLY A 31 -6.18 5.55 -17.78
C GLY A 31 -7.17 6.22 -18.75
N GLY A 32 -6.76 6.55 -19.98
CA GLY A 32 -7.63 7.17 -21.00
C GLY A 32 -8.79 6.28 -21.47
N GLN A 33 -8.74 4.97 -21.18
CA GLN A 33 -9.83 4.03 -21.36
C GLN A 33 -9.95 3.12 -20.12
N GLN A 34 -11.19 2.81 -19.71
CA GLN A 34 -11.49 1.98 -18.56
C GLN A 34 -12.42 0.82 -18.97
N PRO A 35 -11.96 -0.45 -18.94
CA PRO A 35 -10.58 -0.87 -18.63
C PRO A 35 -9.58 -0.50 -19.73
N MET A 36 -8.30 -0.47 -19.41
CA MET A 36 -7.23 -0.34 -20.41
C MET A 36 -7.33 -1.48 -21.45
N PRO A 37 -7.20 -1.19 -22.75
CA PRO A 37 -7.48 -2.14 -23.82
C PRO A 37 -6.39 -3.21 -24.01
N ALA A 38 -5.22 -3.02 -23.40
CA ALA A 38 -4.10 -3.96 -23.46
C ALA A 38 -3.58 -4.29 -22.05
N ALA A 39 -3.10 -5.52 -21.86
CA ALA A 39 -2.42 -5.93 -20.62
C ALA A 39 -1.00 -5.36 -20.52
N GLU A 40 -0.46 -4.82 -21.63
CA GLU A 40 0.85 -4.21 -21.71
C GLU A 40 0.82 -3.11 -22.78
N TRP A 41 1.38 -1.94 -22.48
CA TRP A 41 1.43 -0.79 -23.39
C TRP A 41 2.65 0.08 -23.09
N VAL A 42 2.91 1.03 -23.98
CA VAL A 42 3.85 2.12 -23.73
C VAL A 42 3.03 3.35 -23.34
N ASP A 43 3.32 3.91 -22.17
CA ASP A 43 2.70 5.14 -21.71
C ASP A 43 3.00 6.28 -22.69
N GLN A 44 1.96 6.93 -23.20
CA GLN A 44 2.08 7.93 -24.25
C GLN A 44 2.85 9.17 -23.79
N ALA A 45 2.78 9.54 -22.51
CA ALA A 45 3.40 10.75 -21.98
C ALA A 45 4.89 10.58 -21.73
N THR A 46 5.32 9.39 -21.29
CA THR A 46 6.68 9.16 -20.78
C THR A 46 7.49 8.18 -21.61
N GLY A 47 6.84 7.36 -22.44
CA GLY A 47 7.51 6.28 -23.18
C GLY A 47 7.87 5.06 -22.34
N HIS A 48 7.50 5.02 -21.05
CA HIS A 48 7.72 3.86 -20.20
C HIS A 48 6.74 2.73 -20.54
N LYS A 49 7.22 1.49 -20.42
CA LYS A 49 6.38 0.30 -20.57
C LYS A 49 5.59 0.06 -19.28
N VAL A 50 4.26 -0.04 -19.41
CA VAL A 50 3.36 -0.40 -18.32
C VAL A 50 2.81 -1.81 -18.55
N VAL A 51 2.75 -2.60 -17.49
CA VAL A 51 2.31 -4.01 -17.53
C VAL A 51 1.28 -4.25 -16.45
N ARG A 52 0.07 -4.65 -16.84
CA ARG A 52 -0.95 -5.16 -15.92
C ARG A 52 -0.57 -6.58 -15.50
N LEU A 53 -0.36 -6.78 -14.21
CA LEU A 53 0.06 -8.07 -13.67
C LEU A 53 -1.10 -9.07 -13.52
N THR A 54 -2.30 -8.59 -13.18
CA THR A 54 -3.45 -9.44 -12.92
C THR A 54 -4.21 -9.76 -14.21
N PRO A 55 -4.43 -11.07 -14.53
CA PRO A 55 -5.13 -11.48 -15.74
C PRO A 55 -6.66 -11.58 -15.56
N LEU A 56 -7.17 -11.37 -14.34
CA LEU A 56 -8.57 -11.56 -13.98
C LEU A 56 -9.40 -10.32 -14.28
N ASP A 57 -10.65 -10.54 -14.68
CA ASP A 57 -11.69 -9.50 -14.68
C ASP A 57 -12.04 -9.08 -13.23
N GLY A 58 -12.96 -8.12 -13.06
CA GLY A 58 -13.31 -7.58 -11.75
C GLY A 58 -12.27 -6.60 -11.20
N ASN A 59 -12.41 -6.23 -9.93
CA ASN A 59 -11.49 -5.29 -9.29
C ASN A 59 -10.33 -6.05 -8.64
N ASN A 60 -9.10 -5.65 -8.97
CA ASN A 60 -7.89 -6.29 -8.47
C ASN A 60 -6.99 -5.22 -7.83
N GLY A 61 -6.78 -5.30 -6.51
CA GLY A 61 -6.09 -4.26 -5.74
C GLY A 61 -4.86 -4.80 -5.01
N SER A 62 -3.79 -4.00 -5.01
CA SER A 62 -2.66 -4.22 -4.09
C SER A 62 -3.06 -3.89 -2.65
N PHE A 63 -2.19 -4.20 -1.71
CA PHE A 63 -2.32 -3.79 -0.31
C PHE A 63 -2.06 -2.30 -0.16
N TYR A 64 -2.42 -1.75 1.00
CA TYR A 64 -2.04 -0.38 1.34
C TYR A 64 -0.52 -0.21 1.32
N PHE A 65 -0.03 0.99 0.97
CA PHE A 65 1.35 1.20 0.50
C PHE A 65 2.44 0.76 1.49
N HIS A 66 2.19 0.83 2.79
CA HIS A 66 3.13 0.40 3.83
C HIS A 66 3.02 -1.10 4.21
N ASN A 67 2.00 -1.81 3.70
CA ASN A 67 1.84 -3.25 3.90
C ASN A 67 2.45 -4.01 2.71
N ASN A 68 3.62 -4.60 2.92
CA ASN A 68 4.35 -5.32 1.87
C ASN A 68 3.60 -6.61 1.46
N PRO A 69 3.11 -6.73 0.21
CA PRO A 69 2.34 -7.89 -0.24
C PRO A 69 3.22 -9.04 -0.75
N PHE A 70 4.54 -8.86 -0.83
CA PHE A 70 5.45 -9.80 -1.47
C PHE A 70 6.00 -10.84 -0.50
N LEU A 71 6.09 -12.09 -0.96
CA LEU A 71 6.80 -13.16 -0.28
C LEU A 71 7.52 -14.07 -1.27
N LYS A 72 8.53 -14.76 -0.77
CA LYS A 72 9.16 -15.87 -1.47
C LYS A 72 8.63 -17.16 -0.88
N THR A 73 7.92 -17.97 -1.66
CA THR A 73 7.31 -19.22 -1.17
C THR A 73 8.37 -20.24 -0.77
N ALA A 74 7.96 -21.30 -0.07
CA ALA A 74 8.83 -22.43 0.25
C ALA A 74 9.41 -23.12 -1.00
N ALA A 75 8.70 -23.01 -2.14
CA ALA A 75 9.16 -23.48 -3.45
C ALA A 75 10.16 -22.51 -4.13
N GLY A 76 10.50 -21.39 -3.49
CA GLY A 76 11.45 -20.40 -3.99
C GLY A 76 10.87 -19.45 -5.04
N GLN A 77 9.54 -19.39 -5.19
CA GLN A 77 8.88 -18.51 -6.16
C GLN A 77 8.57 -17.15 -5.53
N ASP A 78 8.83 -16.08 -6.27
CA ASP A 78 8.42 -14.74 -5.87
C ASP A 78 6.93 -14.53 -6.20
N GLU A 79 6.13 -14.31 -5.15
CA GLU A 79 4.69 -14.13 -5.25
C GLU A 79 4.23 -12.85 -4.56
N MET A 80 3.09 -12.35 -5.01
CA MET A 80 2.39 -11.19 -4.45
C MET A 80 0.99 -11.60 -4.02
N VAL A 81 0.62 -11.27 -2.78
CA VAL A 81 -0.77 -11.35 -2.34
C VAL A 81 -1.53 -10.11 -2.81
N PHE A 82 -2.73 -10.29 -3.32
CA PHE A 82 -3.57 -9.18 -3.77
C PHE A 82 -5.04 -9.46 -3.51
N TYR A 83 -5.84 -8.39 -3.49
CA TYR A 83 -7.29 -8.47 -3.44
C TYR A 83 -7.86 -8.73 -4.82
N HIS A 84 -8.80 -9.66 -4.90
CA HIS A 84 -9.69 -9.82 -6.03
C HIS A 84 -11.14 -9.62 -5.56
N THR A 85 -11.93 -8.83 -6.29
CA THR A 85 -13.33 -8.58 -6.01
C THR A 85 -14.18 -8.75 -7.26
N ASP A 86 -15.20 -9.60 -7.18
CA ASP A 86 -16.20 -9.83 -8.22
C ASP A 86 -17.61 -9.90 -7.60
N GLU A 87 -18.59 -10.41 -8.36
CA GLU A 87 -19.99 -10.56 -7.92
C GLU A 87 -20.16 -11.48 -6.70
N GLN A 88 -19.23 -12.40 -6.43
CA GLN A 88 -19.25 -13.29 -5.27
C GLN A 88 -18.71 -12.62 -4.00
N GLY A 89 -17.98 -11.51 -4.15
CA GLY A 89 -17.37 -10.75 -3.05
C GLY A 89 -15.86 -10.60 -3.21
N GLN A 90 -15.16 -10.47 -2.08
CA GLN A 90 -13.71 -10.30 -2.00
C GLN A 90 -13.00 -11.61 -1.66
N GLN A 91 -11.81 -11.80 -2.23
CA GLN A 91 -10.93 -12.93 -1.97
C GLN A 91 -9.47 -12.45 -2.01
N LEU A 92 -8.62 -12.97 -1.12
CA LEU A 92 -7.17 -12.83 -1.27
C LEU A 92 -6.66 -13.89 -2.23
N ARG A 93 -5.79 -13.49 -3.14
CA ARG A 93 -5.17 -14.35 -4.15
C ARG A 93 -3.67 -14.17 -4.16
N LEU A 94 -2.97 -15.19 -4.65
CA LEU A 94 -1.53 -15.15 -4.88
C LEU A 94 -1.26 -15.10 -6.38
N LEU A 95 -0.39 -14.18 -6.78
CA LEU A 95 0.12 -13.99 -8.13
C LEU A 95 1.59 -14.39 -8.16
N ASN A 96 1.96 -15.32 -9.04
CA ASN A 96 3.36 -15.59 -9.34
C ASN A 96 3.92 -14.49 -10.24
N LEU A 97 4.96 -13.78 -9.79
CA LEU A 97 5.50 -12.61 -10.51
C LEU A 97 6.20 -12.95 -11.82
N GLN A 98 6.69 -14.20 -11.96
CA GLN A 98 7.36 -14.64 -13.17
C GLN A 98 6.37 -15.14 -14.23
N THR A 99 5.40 -15.97 -13.83
CA THR A 99 4.47 -16.63 -14.77
C THR A 99 3.15 -15.89 -14.95
N ARG A 100 2.86 -14.90 -14.08
CA ARG A 100 1.57 -14.20 -13.97
C ARG A 100 0.37 -15.09 -13.66
N GLN A 101 0.62 -16.35 -13.30
CA GLN A 101 -0.44 -17.25 -12.87
C GLN A 101 -0.97 -16.81 -11.50
N THR A 102 -2.29 -16.89 -11.32
CA THR A 102 -2.94 -16.59 -10.05
C THR A 102 -3.63 -17.81 -9.48
N ARG A 103 -3.69 -17.90 -8.15
CA ARG A 103 -4.53 -18.88 -7.45
C ARG A 103 -5.25 -18.24 -6.27
N PRO A 104 -6.47 -18.72 -5.93
CA PRO A 104 -7.11 -18.37 -4.68
C PRO A 104 -6.22 -18.69 -3.48
N LEU A 105 -6.14 -17.77 -2.53
CA LEU A 105 -5.60 -18.05 -1.21
C LEU A 105 -6.75 -18.32 -0.23
N THR A 106 -7.75 -17.44 -0.16
CA THR A 106 -8.92 -17.58 0.73
C THR A 106 -10.18 -18.05 0.00
N GLY A 107 -11.26 -18.32 0.73
CA GLY A 107 -12.62 -18.31 0.15
C GLY A 107 -13.09 -16.89 -0.21
N TYR A 108 -14.28 -16.79 -0.80
CA TYR A 108 -14.96 -15.51 -1.00
C TYR A 108 -15.64 -15.05 0.28
N HIS A 109 -15.53 -13.76 0.57
CA HIS A 109 -16.17 -13.09 1.70
C HIS A 109 -16.79 -11.78 1.24
N LYS A 110 -17.81 -11.28 1.95
CA LYS A 110 -18.41 -9.97 1.63
C LYS A 110 -17.38 -8.83 1.64
N SER A 111 -16.46 -8.86 2.61
CA SER A 111 -15.34 -7.93 2.69
C SER A 111 -14.19 -8.52 3.49
N ILE A 112 -12.97 -8.28 3.05
CA ILE A 112 -11.72 -8.63 3.73
C ILE A 112 -10.96 -7.34 4.06
N LYS A 113 -10.38 -7.25 5.26
CA LYS A 113 -9.59 -6.11 5.74
C LYS A 113 -8.34 -6.57 6.49
N GLY A 114 -7.42 -5.66 6.80
CA GLY A 114 -6.32 -5.95 7.73
C GLY A 114 -5.31 -6.93 7.16
N GLU A 115 -5.10 -6.84 5.86
CA GLU A 115 -4.23 -7.67 5.04
C GLU A 115 -2.76 -7.47 5.39
N ILE A 116 -2.12 -8.54 5.86
CA ILE A 116 -0.74 -8.51 6.35
C ILE A 116 -0.04 -9.80 5.95
N VAL A 117 1.16 -9.70 5.34
CA VAL A 117 2.00 -10.87 5.01
C VAL A 117 3.10 -11.02 6.05
N GLY A 118 3.12 -12.17 6.73
CA GLY A 118 4.28 -12.67 7.48
C GLY A 118 5.27 -13.32 6.52
N ARG A 119 6.36 -12.63 6.20
CA ARG A 119 7.37 -13.07 5.22
C ARG A 119 8.27 -14.20 5.71
N LYS A 120 8.35 -14.45 7.02
CA LYS A 120 9.14 -15.54 7.63
C LYS A 120 8.32 -16.82 7.76
N SER A 121 7.08 -16.70 8.22
CA SER A 121 6.16 -17.84 8.42
C SER A 121 5.31 -18.16 7.19
N HIS A 122 5.30 -17.28 6.19
CA HIS A 122 4.43 -17.30 5.02
C HIS A 122 2.93 -17.30 5.38
N ASN A 123 2.57 -16.85 6.58
CA ASN A 123 1.18 -16.65 6.97
C ASN A 123 0.69 -15.30 6.44
N VAL A 124 -0.51 -15.32 5.86
CA VAL A 124 -1.25 -14.13 5.48
C VAL A 124 -2.37 -13.96 6.51
N TYR A 125 -2.38 -12.81 7.17
CA TYR A 125 -3.38 -12.44 8.15
C TYR A 125 -4.41 -11.51 7.51
N PHE A 126 -5.67 -11.70 7.89
CA PHE A 126 -6.77 -10.91 7.40
C PHE A 126 -7.96 -10.99 8.36
N GLN A 127 -8.88 -10.04 8.24
CA GLN A 127 -10.07 -9.92 9.07
C GLN A 127 -11.33 -9.96 8.22
N VAL A 128 -12.30 -10.76 8.65
CA VAL A 128 -13.65 -10.84 8.08
C VAL A 128 -14.65 -10.62 9.22
N GLY A 129 -15.36 -9.49 9.18
CA GLY A 129 -16.22 -9.10 10.30
C GLY A 129 -15.41 -8.94 11.59
N ASN A 130 -15.72 -9.76 12.60
CA ASN A 130 -15.03 -9.77 13.88
C ASN A 130 -13.91 -10.82 13.95
N ASP A 131 -13.78 -11.69 12.95
CA ASP A 131 -12.84 -12.80 12.98
C ASP A 131 -11.54 -12.43 12.28
N VAL A 132 -10.43 -12.66 12.96
CA VAL A 132 -9.07 -12.57 12.44
C VAL A 132 -8.59 -13.97 12.09
N PHE A 133 -8.14 -14.14 10.85
CA PHE A 133 -7.63 -15.40 10.33
C PHE A 133 -6.15 -15.31 10.02
N ALA A 134 -5.51 -16.48 9.99
CA ALA A 134 -4.20 -16.68 9.40
C ALA A 134 -4.30 -17.85 8.42
N ILE A 135 -3.82 -17.65 7.20
CA ILE A 135 -3.70 -18.70 6.18
C ILE A 135 -2.28 -18.78 5.67
N ASN A 136 -1.69 -19.96 5.65
CA ASN A 136 -0.33 -20.14 5.15
C ASN A 136 -0.31 -20.22 3.61
N ALA A 137 0.50 -19.39 2.97
CA ALA A 137 0.56 -19.25 1.50
C ALA A 137 1.06 -20.52 0.76
N ASP A 138 1.84 -21.35 1.44
CA ASP A 138 2.35 -22.61 0.88
C ASP A 138 1.35 -23.76 1.06
N THR A 139 0.88 -23.96 2.30
CA THR A 139 0.09 -25.13 2.68
C THR A 139 -1.42 -24.93 2.57
N ARG A 140 -1.88 -23.67 2.44
CA ARG A 140 -3.29 -23.26 2.48
C ARG A 140 -4.04 -23.67 3.75
N LYS A 141 -3.30 -23.97 4.82
CA LYS A 141 -3.90 -24.22 6.13
C LYS A 141 -4.34 -22.90 6.71
N GLU A 142 -5.65 -22.76 6.87
CA GLU A 142 -6.30 -21.62 7.52
C GLU A 142 -6.63 -21.95 8.97
N ARG A 143 -6.57 -20.93 9.83
CA ARG A 143 -7.05 -21.00 11.21
C ARG A 143 -7.59 -19.65 11.65
N ASN A 144 -8.58 -19.66 12.53
CA ASN A 144 -8.96 -18.49 13.31
C ASN A 144 -7.85 -18.18 14.34
N VAL A 145 -7.44 -16.92 14.41
CA VAL A 145 -6.44 -16.39 15.34
C VAL A 145 -7.14 -15.77 16.55
N TYR A 146 -8.19 -14.98 16.29
CA TYR A 146 -8.93 -14.25 17.30
C TYR A 146 -10.31 -13.86 16.78
N THR A 147 -11.29 -13.80 17.68
CA THR A 147 -12.62 -13.23 17.39
C THR A 147 -12.85 -12.05 18.32
N PHE A 148 -13.02 -10.87 17.74
CA PHE A 148 -13.38 -9.66 18.48
C PHE A 148 -14.76 -9.81 19.13
N PRO A 149 -14.89 -9.60 20.46
CA PRO A 149 -16.20 -9.56 21.09
C PRO A 149 -16.97 -8.32 20.63
N ALA A 150 -18.31 -8.37 20.72
CA ALA A 150 -19.18 -7.32 20.18
C ALA A 150 -18.94 -5.93 20.81
N ASP A 151 -18.46 -5.89 22.05
CA ASP A 151 -18.11 -4.67 22.79
C ASP A 151 -16.69 -4.14 22.48
N PHE A 152 -15.87 -4.92 21.77
CA PHE A 152 -14.53 -4.54 21.32
C PHE A 152 -14.38 -4.74 19.79
N PRO A 153 -15.05 -3.95 18.93
CA PRO A 153 -14.97 -4.08 17.48
C PRO A 153 -13.68 -3.46 16.90
N GLY A 154 -12.53 -4.05 17.25
CA GLY A 154 -11.20 -3.62 16.79
C GLY A 154 -10.91 -4.02 15.35
N ASN A 155 -9.85 -3.42 14.78
CA ASN A 155 -9.30 -3.84 13.49
C ASN A 155 -7.80 -4.03 13.62
N ILE A 156 -7.27 -5.14 13.11
CA ILE A 156 -5.82 -5.35 12.95
C ILE A 156 -5.29 -4.56 11.76
N SER A 157 -4.01 -4.17 11.82
CA SER A 157 -3.35 -3.45 10.71
C SER A 157 -1.88 -3.81 10.51
N SER A 158 -1.22 -4.43 11.49
CA SER A 158 0.22 -4.71 11.41
C SER A 158 0.61 -5.99 12.15
N LEU A 159 1.73 -6.60 11.71
CA LEU A 159 2.41 -7.74 12.34
C LEU A 159 3.83 -7.31 12.75
N ASN A 160 4.30 -7.72 13.93
CA ASN A 160 5.64 -7.36 14.40
C ASN A 160 6.76 -8.14 13.69
N ALA A 161 7.99 -7.65 13.81
CA ALA A 161 9.14 -8.16 13.07
C ALA A 161 9.46 -9.65 13.30
N ASP A 162 9.11 -10.22 14.45
CA ASP A 162 9.29 -11.65 14.76
C ASP A 162 8.03 -12.50 14.53
N GLU A 163 6.96 -11.88 14.02
CA GLU A 163 5.69 -12.50 13.63
C GLU A 163 4.95 -13.18 14.79
N THR A 164 5.06 -12.62 16.00
CA THR A 164 4.41 -13.14 17.21
C THR A 164 3.18 -12.32 17.63
N LEU A 165 3.10 -11.05 17.23
CA LEU A 165 2.03 -10.13 17.62
C LEU A 165 1.43 -9.43 16.41
N LEU A 166 0.10 -9.46 16.31
CA LEU A 166 -0.66 -8.50 15.53
C LEU A 166 -0.93 -7.26 16.38
N ALA A 167 -1.02 -6.09 15.76
CA ALA A 167 -1.45 -4.85 16.40
C ALA A 167 -2.58 -4.19 15.60
N GLY A 168 -3.34 -3.36 16.31
CA GLY A 168 -4.46 -2.64 15.76
C GLY A 168 -4.96 -1.55 16.71
N SER A 169 -6.04 -0.89 16.30
CA SER A 169 -6.69 0.13 17.12
C SER A 169 -8.20 -0.09 17.21
N LEU A 170 -8.77 0.42 18.30
CA LEU A 170 -10.21 0.50 18.52
C LEU A 170 -10.61 1.98 18.67
N GLY A 171 -11.51 2.40 17.78
CA GLY A 171 -12.21 3.68 17.91
C GLY A 171 -13.17 3.71 19.09
N GLY A 172 -13.15 4.80 19.86
CA GLY A 172 -14.12 5.04 20.93
C GLY A 172 -15.56 4.94 20.41
N ALA A 173 -16.51 4.56 21.28
CA ALA A 173 -17.90 4.32 20.88
C ALA A 173 -18.52 5.53 20.17
N GLU A 174 -18.35 6.73 20.75
CA GLU A 174 -18.84 7.97 20.15
C GLU A 174 -18.15 8.28 18.80
N ALA A 175 -16.85 8.06 18.66
CA ALA A 175 -16.16 8.22 17.37
C ALA A 175 -16.73 7.27 16.30
N ARG A 176 -17.03 6.02 16.67
CA ARG A 176 -17.67 5.05 15.78
C ARG A 176 -19.10 5.47 15.41
N ASP A 177 -19.84 6.09 16.32
CA ASP A 177 -21.19 6.57 16.04
C ASP A 177 -21.17 7.83 15.17
N ILE A 178 -20.19 8.72 15.35
CA ILE A 178 -19.92 9.84 14.45
C ILE A 178 -19.62 9.32 13.03
N LEU A 179 -18.73 8.33 12.88
CA LEU A 179 -18.41 7.73 11.58
C LEU A 179 -19.63 7.15 10.87
N LYS A 180 -20.52 6.47 11.60
CA LYS A 180 -21.76 5.92 11.03
C LYS A 180 -22.72 7.01 10.59
N LYS A 181 -22.85 8.08 11.39
CA LYS A 181 -23.80 9.19 11.14
C LYS A 181 -23.31 10.15 10.05
N TYR A 182 -21.99 10.31 9.93
CA TYR A 182 -21.35 11.28 9.04
C TYR A 182 -20.23 10.60 8.24
N PRO A 183 -20.53 9.72 7.26
CA PRO A 183 -19.52 8.87 6.62
C PRO A 183 -18.54 9.61 5.69
N ALA A 184 -18.83 10.86 5.30
CA ALA A 184 -17.92 11.67 4.49
C ALA A 184 -16.76 12.22 5.32
N LYS A 185 -15.53 12.14 4.80
CA LYS A 185 -14.31 12.60 5.51
C LYS A 185 -14.40 14.06 5.94
N SER A 186 -14.98 14.93 5.11
CA SER A 186 -15.20 16.34 5.47
C SER A 186 -16.03 16.52 6.74
N ASP A 187 -16.91 15.57 7.05
CA ASP A 187 -17.92 15.70 8.08
C ASP A 187 -17.50 15.05 9.39
N PHE A 188 -16.92 13.85 9.36
CA PHE A 188 -16.50 13.16 10.58
C PHE A 188 -15.19 13.68 11.16
N PHE A 189 -14.28 14.19 10.32
CA PHE A 189 -12.88 14.35 10.73
C PHE A 189 -12.69 15.34 11.89
N ASN A 190 -13.29 16.53 11.79
CA ASN A 190 -13.30 17.49 12.89
C ASN A 190 -14.13 17.00 14.07
N ARG A 191 -15.27 16.34 13.83
CA ARG A 191 -16.18 15.87 14.90
C ARG A 191 -15.51 14.84 15.80
N ILE A 192 -14.83 13.85 15.22
CA ILE A 192 -14.09 12.84 16.00
C ILE A 192 -12.95 13.51 16.77
N TYR A 193 -12.21 14.40 16.12
CA TYR A 193 -11.14 15.14 16.77
C TYR A 193 -11.63 16.00 17.95
N ASP A 194 -12.78 16.67 17.80
CA ASP A 194 -13.37 17.55 18.80
C ASP A 194 -14.04 16.77 19.94
N ALA A 195 -14.50 15.54 19.70
CA ALA A 195 -15.13 14.70 20.72
C ALA A 195 -14.18 14.28 21.86
N LYS A 196 -12.86 14.25 21.60
CA LYS A 196 -11.83 13.85 22.60
C LYS A 196 -12.15 12.53 23.29
N VAL A 197 -12.68 11.58 22.53
CA VAL A 197 -13.09 10.27 23.05
C VAL A 197 -11.90 9.32 23.11
N GLN A 198 -11.95 8.41 24.08
CA GLN A 198 -10.91 7.42 24.27
C GLN A 198 -10.77 6.49 23.07
N HIS A 199 -9.54 6.30 22.60
CA HIS A 199 -9.15 5.27 21.65
C HIS A 199 -8.13 4.33 22.30
N ILE A 200 -8.04 3.12 21.77
CA ILE A 200 -7.19 2.06 22.33
C ILE A 200 -6.27 1.51 21.23
N LEU A 201 -4.98 1.35 21.56
CA LEU A 201 -4.06 0.46 20.85
C LEU A 201 -4.04 -0.90 21.55
N PHE A 202 -4.01 -1.97 20.77
CA PHE A 202 -3.97 -3.33 21.31
C PHE A 202 -3.03 -4.22 20.50
N THR A 203 -2.62 -5.32 21.12
CA THR A 203 -1.91 -6.42 20.45
C THR A 203 -2.70 -7.72 20.57
N ILE A 204 -2.46 -8.67 19.67
CA ILE A 204 -2.99 -10.03 19.70
C ILE A 204 -1.84 -11.00 19.46
N ASN A 205 -1.59 -11.91 20.39
CA ASN A 205 -0.61 -12.97 20.19
C ASN A 205 -1.12 -13.97 19.15
N VAL A 206 -0.38 -14.14 18.06
CA VAL A 206 -0.85 -14.94 16.90
C VAL A 206 -0.97 -16.43 17.20
N LYS A 207 -0.26 -16.92 18.23
CA LYS A 207 -0.25 -18.34 18.61
C LYS A 207 -1.31 -18.66 19.65
N THR A 208 -1.47 -17.80 20.66
CA THR A 208 -2.39 -18.05 21.79
C THR A 208 -3.75 -17.42 21.60
N GLY A 209 -3.90 -16.46 20.68
CA GLY A 209 -5.13 -15.67 20.53
C GLY A 209 -5.35 -14.69 21.69
N LYS A 210 -4.37 -14.48 22.57
CA LYS A 210 -4.51 -13.54 23.69
C LYS A 210 -4.41 -12.10 23.18
N ARG A 211 -5.47 -11.31 23.37
CA ARG A 211 -5.45 -9.85 23.16
C ARG A 211 -4.97 -9.14 24.43
N GLU A 212 -4.12 -8.14 24.26
CA GLU A 212 -3.72 -7.22 25.33
C GLU A 212 -4.00 -5.77 24.91
N GLN A 213 -4.45 -4.97 25.87
CA GLN A 213 -4.53 -3.54 25.69
C GLN A 213 -3.13 -2.95 25.93
N LEU A 214 -2.60 -2.26 24.93
CA LEU A 214 -1.25 -1.69 24.96
C LEU A 214 -1.26 -0.26 25.50
N TYR A 215 -2.17 0.56 24.98
CA TYR A 215 -2.22 1.99 25.29
C TYR A 215 -3.63 2.54 25.08
N GLN A 216 -3.98 3.58 25.83
CA GLN A 216 -5.24 4.30 25.67
C GLN A 216 -5.03 5.79 25.87
N GLU A 217 -5.75 6.60 25.10
CA GLU A 217 -5.69 8.06 25.20
C GLU A 217 -7.01 8.68 24.73
N ASN A 218 -7.37 9.85 25.28
CA ASN A 218 -8.53 10.66 24.83
C ASN A 218 -8.21 11.48 23.56
N THR A 219 -7.53 10.83 22.64
CA THR A 219 -7.10 11.33 21.33
C THR A 219 -7.46 10.26 20.30
N TRP A 220 -7.72 10.67 19.07
CA TRP A 220 -7.96 9.72 17.99
C TRP A 220 -6.66 9.01 17.59
N LEU A 221 -6.54 7.73 17.93
CA LEU A 221 -5.37 6.91 17.61
C LEU A 221 -5.58 6.12 16.31
N GLY A 222 -4.58 6.11 15.43
CA GLY A 222 -4.66 5.45 14.12
C GLY A 222 -3.31 5.06 13.51
N HIS A 223 -3.35 4.66 12.23
CA HIS A 223 -2.19 4.38 11.38
C HIS A 223 -1.10 3.52 12.06
N VAL A 224 -1.55 2.39 12.62
CA VAL A 224 -0.73 1.52 13.47
C VAL A 224 0.17 0.63 12.61
N GLN A 225 1.49 0.73 12.82
CA GLN A 225 2.52 0.00 12.07
C GLN A 225 3.62 -0.48 13.02
N PHE A 226 3.98 -1.75 12.97
CA PHE A 226 5.17 -2.25 13.65
C PHE A 226 6.42 -1.89 12.86
N SER A 227 7.54 -1.69 13.57
CA SER A 227 8.85 -1.66 12.93
C SER A 227 9.11 -2.97 12.17
N PRO A 228 9.66 -2.90 10.95
CA PRO A 228 9.96 -4.10 10.16
C PRO A 228 11.12 -4.92 10.74
N THR A 229 11.91 -4.36 11.66
CA THR A 229 13.13 -4.99 12.21
C THR A 229 13.17 -5.08 13.73
N ASP A 230 12.40 -4.25 14.44
CA ASP A 230 12.31 -4.28 15.91
C ASP A 230 10.92 -4.76 16.38
N PRO A 231 10.80 -5.97 16.97
CA PRO A 231 9.51 -6.49 17.41
C PRO A 231 8.92 -5.76 18.62
N ASP A 232 9.71 -4.91 19.32
CA ASP A 232 9.26 -4.12 20.46
C ASP A 232 8.75 -2.72 20.07
N LEU A 233 8.94 -2.27 18.82
CA LEU A 233 8.63 -0.90 18.42
C LEU A 233 7.37 -0.84 17.54
N LEU A 234 6.36 -0.11 18.03
CA LEU A 234 5.12 0.15 17.30
C LEU A 234 4.98 1.66 17.04
N MET A 235 4.80 2.05 15.79
CA MET A 235 4.36 3.39 15.40
C MET A 235 2.83 3.48 15.43
N TYR A 236 2.32 4.63 15.84
CA TYR A 236 0.92 5.02 15.74
C TYR A 236 0.85 6.52 15.47
N CYS A 237 -0.35 7.01 15.22
CA CYS A 237 -0.56 8.44 15.07
C CYS A 237 -1.67 9.02 15.93
N HIS A 238 -1.58 10.33 16.14
CA HIS A 238 -2.70 11.19 16.52
C HIS A 238 -3.41 11.66 15.25
N GLU A 239 -4.58 11.11 14.99
CA GLU A 239 -5.47 11.50 13.90
C GLU A 239 -6.23 12.81 14.21
N GLY A 240 -6.75 13.45 13.18
CA GLY A 240 -7.46 14.73 13.26
C GLY A 240 -6.83 15.80 12.36
N PRO A 241 -7.28 17.06 12.42
CA PRO A 241 -6.75 18.14 11.61
C PRO A 241 -5.23 18.26 11.79
N TRP A 242 -4.46 17.95 10.75
CA TRP A 242 -3.00 17.82 10.84
C TRP A 242 -2.31 19.07 11.39
N GLY A 243 -2.84 20.26 11.07
CA GLY A 243 -2.38 21.54 11.61
C GLY A 243 -2.72 21.77 13.09
N LYS A 244 -3.30 20.78 13.79
CA LYS A 244 -3.67 20.83 15.21
C LYS A 244 -3.11 19.66 16.02
N VAL A 245 -2.35 18.74 15.43
CA VAL A 245 -1.81 17.56 16.10
C VAL A 245 -0.33 17.39 15.80
N ASP A 246 0.45 16.97 16.79
CA ASP A 246 1.75 16.38 16.53
C ASP A 246 1.49 14.89 16.26
N ARG A 247 1.61 14.49 15.00
CA ARG A 247 0.98 13.28 14.49
C ARG A 247 1.74 12.00 14.82
N ILE A 248 3.07 12.00 14.70
CA ILE A 248 3.85 10.76 14.54
C ILE A 248 4.45 10.33 15.87
N TRP A 249 4.02 9.18 16.39
CA TRP A 249 4.44 8.64 17.68
C TRP A 249 4.91 7.20 17.57
N THR A 250 5.80 6.81 18.49
CA THR A 250 6.14 5.40 18.71
C THR A 250 5.87 5.00 20.15
N ILE A 251 5.63 3.71 20.37
CA ILE A 251 5.48 3.08 21.67
C ILE A 251 6.27 1.76 21.73
N SER A 252 6.93 1.51 22.86
CA SER A 252 7.56 0.21 23.16
C SER A 252 6.51 -0.78 23.69
N ILE A 253 6.49 -2.01 23.18
CA ILE A 253 5.58 -3.07 23.63
C ILE A 253 5.90 -3.51 25.06
N LYS A 254 7.18 -3.58 25.44
CA LYS A 254 7.61 -4.04 26.77
C LYS A 254 7.45 -2.97 27.85
N THR A 255 7.79 -1.72 27.53
CA THR A 255 7.88 -0.64 28.53
C THR A 255 6.70 0.31 28.49
N HIS A 256 5.92 0.28 27.41
CA HIS A 256 4.85 1.23 27.10
C HIS A 256 5.32 2.69 27.03
N ALA A 257 6.63 2.92 26.94
CA ALA A 257 7.19 4.26 26.77
C ALA A 257 6.81 4.81 25.40
N THR A 258 6.19 5.99 25.37
CA THR A 258 5.84 6.71 24.15
C THR A 258 6.88 7.76 23.81
N LYS A 259 7.06 8.03 22.51
CA LYS A 259 7.98 9.06 22.01
C LYS A 259 7.36 9.76 20.81
N LEU A 260 7.35 11.09 20.84
CA LEU A 260 7.02 11.91 19.68
C LEU A 260 8.20 11.92 18.72
N MET A 261 7.94 11.63 17.44
CA MET A 261 8.99 11.50 16.43
C MET A 261 9.23 12.79 15.64
N HIS A 262 8.19 13.60 15.48
CA HIS A 262 8.25 14.87 14.78
C HIS A 262 7.38 15.91 15.50
N LYS A 263 7.98 17.04 15.87
CA LYS A 263 7.29 18.16 16.52
C LYS A 263 7.13 19.28 15.51
N ARG A 264 5.90 19.75 15.34
CA ARG A 264 5.63 20.88 14.45
C ARG A 264 6.38 22.13 14.90
N THR A 265 6.90 22.87 13.94
CA THR A 265 7.78 24.02 14.11
C THR A 265 7.16 25.34 13.69
N VAL A 266 6.19 25.33 12.78
CA VAL A 266 5.47 26.53 12.30
C VAL A 266 3.96 26.36 12.35
N ASP A 267 3.22 27.47 12.39
CA ASP A 267 1.76 27.44 12.28
C ASP A 267 1.32 26.92 10.90
N GLY A 268 0.25 26.15 10.86
CA GLY A 268 -0.23 25.51 9.64
C GLY A 268 0.66 24.38 9.10
N GLU A 269 1.70 23.96 9.81
CA GLU A 269 2.50 22.79 9.47
C GLU A 269 1.66 21.50 9.53
N ILE A 270 1.83 20.64 8.54
CA ILE A 270 1.18 19.34 8.49
C ILE A 270 2.18 18.23 8.17
N ALA A 271 2.01 17.08 8.82
CA ALA A 271 2.75 15.86 8.55
C ALA A 271 1.78 14.68 8.43
N GLY A 272 2.07 13.74 7.55
CA GLY A 272 1.21 12.57 7.33
C GLY A 272 1.85 11.50 6.47
N HIS A 273 1.07 10.47 6.15
CA HIS A 273 1.48 9.39 5.27
C HIS A 273 2.76 8.66 5.72
N GLU A 274 2.94 8.57 7.03
CA GLU A 274 4.17 8.08 7.65
C GLU A 274 4.41 6.57 7.45
N PHE A 275 5.65 6.16 7.22
CA PHE A 275 6.01 4.75 7.03
C PHE A 275 7.45 4.46 7.47
N PHE A 276 7.73 3.23 7.90
CA PHE A 276 9.09 2.81 8.23
C PHE A 276 9.94 2.57 6.97
N SER A 277 11.22 2.94 7.05
CA SER A 277 12.23 2.42 6.13
C SER A 277 12.37 0.89 6.26
N PRO A 278 12.79 0.16 5.20
CA PRO A 278 12.94 -1.29 5.22
C PRO A 278 13.83 -1.84 6.34
N ASP A 279 14.84 -1.08 6.77
CA ASP A 279 15.73 -1.43 7.89
C ASP A 279 15.19 -1.01 9.27
N GLY A 280 14.04 -0.34 9.32
CA GLY A 280 13.35 0.13 10.53
C GLY A 280 14.06 1.29 11.24
N LYS A 281 15.06 1.93 10.62
CA LYS A 281 15.86 2.98 11.28
C LYS A 281 15.29 4.39 11.11
N THR A 282 14.44 4.60 10.11
CA THR A 282 13.87 5.91 9.79
C THR A 282 12.36 5.77 9.64
N ILE A 283 11.61 6.74 10.17
CA ILE A 283 10.20 6.94 9.85
C ILE A 283 10.12 8.08 8.85
N TRP A 284 9.74 7.76 7.63
CA TRP A 284 9.52 8.72 6.55
C TRP A 284 8.09 9.25 6.59
N PHE A 285 7.85 10.51 6.20
CA PHE A 285 6.53 11.13 6.19
C PHE A 285 6.46 12.32 5.23
N ASP A 286 5.30 12.53 4.61
CA ASP A 286 4.98 13.79 3.90
C ASP A 286 4.97 14.93 4.91
N LEU A 287 5.67 16.02 4.59
CA LEU A 287 5.78 17.20 5.42
C LEU A 287 5.54 18.45 4.58
N GLN A 288 4.61 19.30 5.05
CA GLN A 288 4.37 20.61 4.45
C GLN A 288 4.51 21.71 5.48
N GLN A 289 5.40 22.65 5.20
CA GLN A 289 5.83 23.69 6.14
C GLN A 289 5.82 25.08 5.48
N PRO A 290 4.73 25.85 5.59
CA PRO A 290 3.40 25.45 6.06
C PRO A 290 2.60 24.67 4.99
N ARG A 291 1.42 24.18 5.38
CA ARG A 291 0.46 23.46 4.52
C ARG A 291 0.30 24.11 3.16
N SER A 292 0.44 23.28 2.12
CA SER A 292 0.26 23.65 0.72
C SER A 292 1.21 24.74 0.22
N VAL A 293 2.33 25.01 0.90
CA VAL A 293 3.31 26.03 0.48
C VAL A 293 4.61 25.36 0.05
N THR A 294 5.31 24.72 0.98
CA THR A 294 6.58 24.03 0.72
C THR A 294 6.41 22.56 1.05
N PHE A 295 6.92 21.67 0.20
CA PHE A 295 6.70 20.22 0.29
C PHE A 295 8.01 19.48 0.48
N TYR A 296 8.00 18.53 1.40
CA TYR A 296 9.13 17.67 1.69
C TYR A 296 8.68 16.23 1.90
N LEU A 297 9.53 15.28 1.53
CA LEU A 297 9.57 14.00 2.24
C LEU A 297 10.61 14.10 3.36
N ALA A 298 10.16 13.99 4.59
CA ALA A 298 11.02 14.08 5.78
C ALA A 298 11.22 12.69 6.41
N GLY A 299 12.36 12.49 7.07
CA GLY A 299 12.74 11.24 7.70
C GLY A 299 13.24 11.47 9.13
N ALA A 300 12.50 10.97 10.12
CA ALA A 300 12.87 11.01 11.53
C ALA A 300 13.65 9.74 11.91
N PRO A 301 14.91 9.84 12.39
CA PRO A 301 15.65 8.68 12.89
C PRO A 301 14.98 8.10 14.12
N VAL A 302 14.73 6.79 14.13
CA VAL A 302 14.11 6.07 15.27
C VAL A 302 14.94 6.23 16.55
N ALA A 303 16.26 6.13 16.42
CA ALA A 303 17.21 6.36 17.50
C ALA A 303 17.18 7.80 18.06
N GLY A 304 16.54 8.74 17.38
CA GLY A 304 16.63 10.17 17.63
C GLY A 304 17.79 10.82 16.88
N GLY A 305 17.80 12.15 16.85
CA GLY A 305 18.76 12.95 16.08
C GLY A 305 18.05 13.87 15.09
N PRO A 306 18.83 14.57 14.24
CA PRO A 306 18.27 15.49 13.25
C PRO A 306 17.47 14.75 12.18
N GLU A 307 16.37 15.35 11.75
CA GLU A 307 15.58 14.86 10.61
C GLU A 307 16.32 15.07 9.29
N LYS A 308 16.15 14.14 8.37
CA LYS A 308 16.49 14.34 6.96
C LYS A 308 15.28 14.91 6.23
N ARG A 309 15.48 15.80 5.26
CA ARG A 309 14.40 16.37 4.45
C ARG A 309 14.84 16.45 3.00
N TYR A 310 13.94 16.07 2.10
CA TYR A 310 14.09 16.26 0.68
C TYR A 310 12.94 17.12 0.17
N GLN A 311 13.25 18.33 -0.25
CA GLN A 311 12.28 19.22 -0.85
C GLN A 311 11.94 18.78 -2.28
N HIS A 312 10.68 18.96 -2.67
CA HIS A 312 10.22 18.70 -4.04
C HIS A 312 9.15 19.72 -4.44
N GLN A 313 8.81 19.75 -5.74
CA GLN A 313 7.85 20.69 -6.28
C GLN A 313 6.41 20.28 -5.97
N ARG A 314 5.49 21.24 -6.10
CA ARG A 314 4.05 21.03 -5.86
C ARG A 314 3.45 19.93 -6.75
N ASN A 315 3.78 19.93 -8.04
CA ASN A 315 3.29 18.94 -9.00
C ASN A 315 3.98 17.58 -8.85
N GLU A 316 5.02 17.50 -8.03
CA GLU A 316 5.67 16.25 -7.65
C GLU A 316 5.09 15.69 -6.34
N TRP A 317 4.29 16.47 -5.60
CA TRP A 317 3.71 16.00 -4.35
C TRP A 317 2.83 14.78 -4.59
N SER A 318 3.04 13.78 -3.75
CA SER A 318 2.32 12.52 -3.78
C SER A 318 1.52 12.33 -2.49
N ILE A 319 0.36 11.69 -2.60
CA ILE A 319 -0.43 11.30 -1.42
C ILE A 319 0.35 10.24 -0.63
N HIS A 320 0.94 9.27 -1.30
CA HIS A 320 1.75 8.24 -0.67
C HIS A 320 3.16 8.24 -1.25
N TYR A 321 4.11 7.90 -0.38
CA TYR A 321 5.49 7.67 -0.77
C TYR A 321 5.92 6.28 -0.32
N ASN A 322 6.91 5.71 -1.00
CA ASN A 322 7.58 4.51 -0.55
C ASN A 322 9.06 4.56 -0.95
N ILE A 323 9.86 3.66 -0.41
CA ILE A 323 11.30 3.61 -0.62
C ILE A 323 11.74 2.21 -1.08
N SER A 324 12.69 2.19 -2.00
CA SER A 324 13.35 0.97 -2.48
C SER A 324 14.04 0.19 -1.35
N PRO A 325 14.21 -1.15 -1.49
CA PRO A 325 14.86 -1.97 -0.46
C PRO A 325 16.30 -1.55 -0.10
N ASP A 326 17.06 -1.04 -1.07
CA ASP A 326 18.41 -0.51 -0.86
C ASP A 326 18.43 0.95 -0.35
N GLN A 327 17.24 1.55 -0.22
CA GLN A 327 17.01 2.90 0.27
C GLN A 327 17.63 4.02 -0.57
N THR A 328 17.89 3.77 -1.86
CA THR A 328 18.52 4.75 -2.76
C THR A 328 17.50 5.54 -3.59
N LEU A 329 16.32 4.97 -3.81
CA LEU A 329 15.24 5.52 -4.62
C LEU A 329 13.94 5.58 -3.82
N PHE A 330 13.12 6.59 -4.09
CA PHE A 330 11.75 6.70 -3.58
C PHE A 330 10.76 6.73 -4.74
N ALA A 331 9.52 6.31 -4.47
CA ALA A 331 8.42 6.44 -5.40
C ALA A 331 7.27 7.22 -4.74
N GLY A 332 6.48 7.91 -5.54
CA GLY A 332 5.24 8.54 -5.10
C GLY A 332 4.13 8.41 -6.13
N ASP A 333 2.88 8.45 -5.69
CA ASP A 333 1.69 8.20 -6.52
C ASP A 333 0.97 9.48 -7.01
N GLY A 334 1.57 10.64 -6.79
CA GLY A 334 1.04 11.92 -7.25
C GLY A 334 -0.19 12.39 -6.47
N GLY A 335 -0.81 13.47 -6.94
CA GLY A 335 -1.96 14.08 -6.28
C GLY A 335 -2.81 14.93 -7.24
N ASP A 336 -4.12 14.66 -7.22
CA ASP A 336 -5.09 15.40 -8.03
C ASP A 336 -5.32 16.85 -7.52
N PRO A 337 -5.86 17.76 -8.36
CA PRO A 337 -6.13 19.16 -7.97
C PRO A 337 -7.09 19.34 -6.77
N GLY A 338 -7.87 18.31 -6.43
CA GLY A 338 -8.73 18.26 -5.26
C GLY A 338 -7.95 18.07 -3.95
N GLN A 339 -6.73 17.53 -3.98
CA GLN A 339 -5.94 17.20 -2.80
C GLN A 339 -5.25 18.41 -2.14
N VAL A 340 -4.52 18.17 -1.05
CA VAL A 340 -3.92 19.22 -0.22
C VAL A 340 -2.88 20.04 -0.97
N ALA A 341 -2.12 19.46 -1.89
CA ALA A 341 -1.14 20.21 -2.66
C ALA A 341 -1.77 21.17 -3.68
N LYS A 342 -3.02 20.93 -4.10
CA LYS A 342 -3.65 21.67 -5.22
C LYS A 342 -2.76 21.68 -6.46
N ALA A 343 -2.09 20.56 -6.72
CA ALA A 343 -1.26 20.37 -7.89
C ALA A 343 -2.14 20.45 -9.14
N THR A 344 -1.76 21.26 -10.12
CA THR A 344 -2.53 21.40 -11.37
C THR A 344 -2.13 20.39 -12.43
N ASP A 345 -0.99 19.72 -12.22
CA ASP A 345 -0.45 18.66 -13.09
C ASP A 345 0.33 17.67 -12.22
N GLY A 346 -0.33 17.13 -11.19
CA GLY A 346 0.28 16.25 -10.18
C GLY A 346 -0.11 14.77 -10.28
N GLU A 347 -0.95 14.40 -11.24
CA GLU A 347 -1.39 13.02 -11.47
C GLU A 347 -0.29 12.27 -12.23
N TRP A 348 0.75 11.88 -11.49
CA TRP A 348 1.91 11.15 -12.01
C TRP A 348 2.36 10.10 -10.98
N ILE A 349 2.80 8.93 -11.47
CA ILE A 349 3.70 8.08 -10.71
C ILE A 349 5.11 8.66 -10.83
N ASN A 350 5.71 9.05 -9.71
CA ASN A 350 7.01 9.71 -9.65
C ASN A 350 8.09 8.76 -9.12
N LEU A 351 9.28 8.82 -9.71
CA LEU A 351 10.52 8.28 -9.17
C LEU A 351 11.39 9.42 -8.66
N PHE A 352 11.76 9.38 -7.39
CA PHE A 352 12.59 10.39 -6.77
C PHE A 352 14.00 9.86 -6.48
N ARG A 353 14.98 10.67 -6.87
CA ARG A 353 16.39 10.47 -6.53
C ARG A 353 16.83 11.57 -5.57
N PRO A 354 17.32 11.22 -4.37
CA PRO A 354 17.96 12.19 -3.49
C PRO A 354 19.11 12.94 -4.18
N ASP A 355 19.09 14.26 -4.11
CA ASP A 355 20.20 15.14 -4.48
C ASP A 355 20.36 16.23 -3.42
N GLY A 356 21.32 16.05 -2.51
CA GLY A 356 21.46 16.89 -1.33
C GLY A 356 20.20 16.86 -0.44
N ASP A 357 19.56 18.02 -0.31
CA ASP A 357 18.33 18.29 0.45
C ASP A 357 17.09 18.40 -0.45
N HIS A 358 17.18 17.99 -1.72
CA HIS A 358 16.09 18.00 -2.68
C HIS A 358 15.90 16.62 -3.31
N PHE A 359 14.75 16.43 -3.96
CA PHE A 359 14.57 15.35 -4.92
C PHE A 359 14.76 15.82 -6.36
N ASN A 360 15.44 15.01 -7.14
CA ASN A 360 15.33 15.01 -8.59
C ASN A 360 14.24 14.00 -8.98
N ALA A 361 13.06 14.52 -9.37
CA ALA A 361 11.90 13.73 -9.72
C ALA A 361 11.90 13.36 -11.22
N GLU A 362 11.45 12.15 -11.52
CA GLU A 362 11.20 11.64 -12.86
C GLU A 362 9.75 11.14 -12.93
N HIS A 363 8.98 11.62 -13.90
CA HIS A 363 7.64 11.10 -14.16
C HIS A 363 7.73 9.76 -14.88
N LEU A 364 7.21 8.71 -14.25
CA LEU A 364 7.22 7.35 -14.80
C LEU A 364 5.97 7.04 -15.61
N VAL A 365 4.80 7.48 -15.14
CA VAL A 365 3.50 7.22 -15.76
C VAL A 365 2.58 8.38 -15.43
N LYS A 366 1.73 8.79 -16.37
CA LYS A 366 0.65 9.75 -16.09
C LYS A 366 -0.60 9.04 -15.60
#